data_AF-A0A3E2HEU6-F1
#
_entry.id   AF-A0A3E2HEU6-F1
#
_cell.length_a   1.000
_cell.length_b   1.000
_cell.length_c   1.000
_cell.angle_alpha   90.00
_cell.angle_beta   90.00
_cell.angle_gamma   90.00
#
_symmetry.space_group_name_H-M   'P 1'
#
loop_
_entity.id
_entity.type
_entity.pdbx_description
1 polymer ?
#
loop_
_entity_poly.entity_id
_entity_poly.type
_entity_poly.pdbx_seq_one_letter_code
_entity_poly.pdbx_strand_id
1 'polypeptide(L)'
;MAPAPITEDYYMILEVVQNATPEQITQSYKRLALKVHPDRNTNHDATEAFQRVCQFSGVKLILLSIVKLWCAETQILKLGQAYETLKDESKRKAYDHIYPSIRQSRSSPKTTQTPRPPPASTPQSRTLSEAAQIIALQKSKQERSARWWTKKNAFDSSIFELQRDIQRLEQEIQNLESIVAADAAKDAQKNSWGTWLLSPIYKRVEDTEEEKERKDRKRQERRIEKDMKERRLGLKKADLKKEESLLRKAKEEVDAANLVDDRKIRAIQDGIWARETRERREREKVERENIARIYKQQQEQREKQQREAAEALRKQQVKEQAAEQKRQEKQARKGSTRKPSTSTCSHDGWWPKVQGRTACPECSESWTYLLQCPGCKMKACPRCQGMIRRRIPRNAARTRVKTPTSDPFYNDYY
;
A
#
# COMPACT_ATOMS: atom_id res chain seq x y z
N MET A 1 11.02 -0.79 16.93
CA MET A 1 10.44 -0.20 15.70
C MET A 1 11.09 -0.89 14.52
N ALA A 2 10.33 -1.52 13.63
CA ALA A 2 10.89 -2.14 12.43
C ALA A 2 11.42 -1.04 11.48
N PRO A 3 12.61 -1.19 10.87
CA PRO A 3 13.14 -0.21 9.95
C PRO A 3 12.24 -0.10 8.71
N ALA A 4 12.10 1.11 8.16
CA ALA A 4 11.33 1.36 6.95
C ALA A 4 11.86 0.47 5.79
N PRO A 5 10.97 -0.09 4.95
CA PRO A 5 11.40 -0.88 3.80
C PRO A 5 12.19 0.00 2.83
N ILE A 6 13.46 -0.34 2.65
CA ILE A 6 14.37 0.39 1.77
C ILE A 6 14.05 -0.04 0.33
N THR A 7 13.54 0.87 -0.49
CA THR A 7 13.16 0.61 -1.89
C THR A 7 14.33 0.74 -2.87
N GLU A 8 15.48 1.27 -2.44
CA GLU A 8 16.64 1.59 -3.28
C GLU A 8 17.92 0.94 -2.70
N ASP A 9 18.64 0.16 -3.52
CA ASP A 9 19.86 -0.54 -3.12
C ASP A 9 21.01 0.46 -2.80
N TYR A 10 21.54 0.44 -1.58
CA TYR A 10 22.60 1.34 -1.13
C TYR A 10 23.91 1.16 -1.90
N TYR A 11 24.18 -0.05 -2.40
CA TYR A 11 25.32 -0.29 -3.27
C TYR A 11 25.15 0.38 -4.64
N MET A 12 23.91 0.45 -5.15
CA MET A 12 23.61 1.20 -6.37
C MET A 12 23.68 2.71 -6.15
N ILE A 13 23.20 3.22 -5.01
CA ILE A 13 23.25 4.65 -4.67
C ILE A 13 24.70 5.16 -4.63
N LEU A 14 25.62 4.36 -4.08
CA LEU A 14 27.05 4.70 -4.04
C LEU A 14 27.82 4.28 -5.30
N GLU A 15 27.17 3.70 -6.30
CA GLU A 15 27.80 3.16 -7.52
C GLU A 15 28.96 2.19 -7.22
N VAL A 16 28.85 1.38 -6.16
CA VAL A 16 29.89 0.41 -5.75
C VAL A 16 29.38 -1.02 -5.82
N VAL A 17 30.30 -1.95 -6.05
CA VAL A 17 30.02 -3.39 -6.00
C VAL A 17 29.87 -3.87 -4.55
N GLN A 18 29.08 -4.92 -4.31
CA GLN A 18 28.81 -5.42 -2.95
C GLN A 18 30.08 -5.92 -2.22
N ASN A 19 31.13 -6.29 -2.96
CA ASN A 19 32.44 -6.68 -2.41
C ASN A 19 33.43 -5.50 -2.32
N ALA A 20 32.98 -4.25 -2.46
CA ALA A 20 33.85 -3.09 -2.41
C ALA A 20 34.49 -2.91 -1.03
N THR A 21 35.75 -2.47 -1.03
CA THR A 21 36.48 -2.15 0.19
C THR A 21 36.00 -0.82 0.79
N PRO A 22 36.19 -0.58 2.10
CA PRO A 22 35.80 0.68 2.75
C PRO A 22 36.42 1.92 2.09
N GLU A 23 37.64 1.79 1.55
CA GLU A 23 38.34 2.86 0.82
C GLU A 23 37.62 3.20 -0.49
N GLN A 24 37.15 2.19 -1.23
CA GLN A 24 36.39 2.37 -2.48
C GLN A 24 35.03 3.02 -2.23
N ILE A 25 34.36 2.64 -1.14
CA ILE A 25 33.10 3.23 -0.70
C ILE A 25 33.29 4.72 -0.37
N THR A 26 34.36 5.05 0.34
CA THR A 26 34.72 6.42 0.70
C THR A 26 35.09 7.27 -0.53
N GLN A 27 35.81 6.69 -1.48
CA GLN A 27 36.20 7.37 -2.71
C GLN A 27 34.99 7.65 -3.61
N SER A 28 34.07 6.68 -3.75
CA SER A 28 32.85 6.87 -4.54
C SER A 28 31.91 7.90 -3.89
N TYR A 29 31.74 7.85 -2.57
CA TYR A 29 30.98 8.86 -1.83
C TYR A 29 31.52 10.28 -2.07
N LYS A 30 32.83 10.50 -1.95
CA LYS A 30 33.46 11.81 -2.22
C LYS A 30 33.21 12.29 -3.65
N ARG A 31 33.33 11.39 -4.64
CA ARG A 31 33.07 11.70 -6.07
C ARG A 31 31.61 12.08 -6.31
N LEU A 32 30.66 11.36 -5.72
CA LEU A 32 29.23 11.59 -5.89
C LEU A 32 28.74 12.82 -5.12
N ALA A 33 29.22 13.02 -3.90
CA ALA A 33 28.93 14.20 -3.10
C ALA A 33 29.36 15.49 -3.83
N LEU A 34 30.53 15.50 -4.47
CA LEU A 34 31.01 16.64 -5.25
C LEU A 34 30.20 16.91 -6.53
N LYS A 35 29.60 15.88 -7.14
CA LYS A 35 28.74 16.02 -8.33
C LYS A 35 27.36 16.58 -8.00
N VAL A 36 26.82 16.24 -6.83
CA VAL A 36 25.47 16.62 -6.40
C VAL A 36 25.47 17.89 -5.54
N HIS A 37 26.64 18.34 -5.07
CA HIS A 37 26.77 19.53 -4.22
C HIS A 37 26.17 20.79 -4.89
N PRO A 38 25.30 21.53 -4.19
CA PRO A 38 24.58 22.68 -4.75
C PRO A 38 25.49 23.82 -5.26
N ASP A 39 26.70 23.92 -4.70
CA ASP A 39 27.72 24.92 -5.08
C ASP A 39 28.44 24.61 -6.41
N ARG A 40 28.40 23.36 -6.91
CA ARG A 40 29.10 22.93 -8.14
C ARG A 40 28.18 22.38 -9.24
N ASN A 41 26.90 22.16 -8.94
CA ASN A 41 25.98 21.53 -9.89
C ASN A 41 25.11 22.57 -10.62
N THR A 42 25.45 22.86 -11.88
CA THR A 42 24.77 23.83 -12.77
C THR A 42 23.71 23.17 -13.68
N ASN A 43 23.32 21.92 -13.43
CA ASN A 43 22.47 21.16 -14.36
C ASN A 43 20.97 21.28 -14.04
N HIS A 44 20.19 21.69 -15.05
CA HIS A 44 18.76 21.96 -15.00
C HIS A 44 17.85 20.71 -15.02
N ASP A 45 18.41 19.51 -15.15
CA ASP A 45 17.67 18.27 -15.49
C ASP A 45 16.84 17.66 -14.35
N ALA A 46 17.16 17.92 -13.08
CA ALA A 46 16.36 17.45 -11.95
C ALA A 46 14.98 18.13 -11.86
N THR A 47 14.82 19.27 -12.55
CA THR A 47 13.60 20.10 -12.52
C THR A 47 12.44 19.44 -13.28
N GLU A 48 12.71 18.74 -14.39
CA GLU A 48 11.67 18.12 -15.23
C GLU A 48 11.08 16.87 -14.59
N ALA A 49 11.91 16.06 -13.93
CA ALA A 49 11.46 14.84 -13.24
C ALA A 49 10.49 15.15 -12.09
N PHE A 50 10.68 16.30 -11.41
CA PHE A 50 9.83 16.74 -10.31
C PHE A 50 8.63 17.59 -10.76
N GLN A 51 8.73 18.34 -11.86
CA GLN A 51 7.60 19.08 -12.46
C GLN A 51 6.44 18.16 -12.86
N ARG A 52 6.71 16.89 -13.20
CA ARG A 52 5.66 15.89 -13.45
C ARG A 52 4.96 15.39 -12.19
N VAL A 53 5.62 15.49 -11.02
CA VAL A 53 5.06 15.09 -9.72
C VAL A 53 4.30 16.26 -9.06
N CYS A 54 4.79 17.50 -9.21
CA CYS A 54 4.17 18.70 -8.64
C CYS A 54 2.94 19.23 -9.41
N GLN A 55 2.63 18.71 -10.61
CA GLN A 55 1.39 19.07 -11.32
C GLN A 55 0.10 18.71 -10.56
N PHE A 56 0.20 17.98 -9.43
CA PHE A 56 -0.93 17.63 -8.57
C PHE A 56 -1.23 18.59 -7.40
N SER A 57 -0.48 19.67 -7.20
CA SER A 57 -0.77 20.63 -6.11
C SER A 57 -0.55 22.07 -6.54
N GLY A 58 -1.66 22.77 -6.82
CA GLY A 58 -1.69 24.13 -7.35
C GLY A 58 -1.27 25.21 -6.36
N VAL A 59 0.03 25.41 -6.18
CA VAL A 59 0.58 26.63 -5.55
C VAL A 59 1.80 27.09 -6.35
N LYS A 60 1.57 28.01 -7.29
CA LYS A 60 2.59 28.53 -8.20
C LYS A 60 2.99 29.92 -7.72
N LEU A 61 4.16 30.05 -7.09
CA LEU A 61 5.21 31.04 -7.46
C LEU A 61 6.36 31.19 -6.44
N ILE A 62 6.27 30.64 -5.23
CA ILE A 62 7.36 30.80 -4.22
C ILE A 62 8.29 29.57 -4.15
N LEU A 63 7.89 28.44 -4.74
CA LEU A 63 8.61 27.17 -4.55
C LEU A 63 9.88 26.98 -5.38
N LEU A 64 10.18 27.76 -6.42
CA LEU A 64 11.33 27.46 -7.29
C LEU A 64 12.70 27.65 -6.60
N SER A 65 12.80 28.59 -5.65
CA SER A 65 14.04 28.81 -4.89
C SER A 65 14.21 27.81 -3.73
N ILE A 66 13.10 27.41 -3.10
CA ILE A 66 13.09 26.42 -2.00
C ILE A 66 13.32 25.00 -2.55
N VAL A 67 12.78 24.69 -3.73
CA VAL A 67 12.92 23.37 -4.38
C VAL A 67 14.35 23.09 -4.86
N LYS A 68 15.11 24.12 -5.28
CA LYS A 68 16.54 23.94 -5.63
C LYS A 68 17.39 23.55 -4.42
N LEU A 69 17.10 24.10 -3.25
CA LEU A 69 17.76 23.70 -2.00
C LEU A 69 17.35 22.28 -1.59
N TRP A 70 16.05 21.96 -1.61
CA TRP A 70 15.53 20.68 -1.12
C TRP A 70 15.87 19.46 -2.01
N CYS A 71 15.99 19.63 -3.33
CA CYS A 71 16.28 18.51 -4.23
C CYS A 71 17.76 18.07 -4.17
N ALA A 72 18.69 19.03 -3.99
CA ALA A 72 20.10 18.73 -3.73
C ALA A 72 20.28 18.15 -2.31
N GLU A 73 19.59 18.72 -1.31
CA GLU A 73 19.62 18.23 0.07
C GLU A 73 19.10 16.79 0.20
N THR A 74 18.02 16.42 -0.50
CA THR A 74 17.44 15.06 -0.43
C THR A 74 18.33 13.99 -1.07
N GLN A 75 19.00 14.28 -2.18
CA GLN A 75 19.92 13.32 -2.81
C GLN A 75 21.24 13.20 -2.03
N ILE A 76 21.75 14.30 -1.46
CA ILE A 76 22.89 14.28 -0.54
C ILE A 76 22.56 13.49 0.74
N LEU A 77 21.33 13.63 1.26
CA LEU A 77 20.87 12.90 2.45
C LEU A 77 20.83 11.38 2.21
N LYS A 78 20.30 10.94 1.06
CA LYS A 78 20.31 9.53 0.64
C LYS A 78 21.73 8.99 0.47
N LEU A 79 22.61 9.79 -0.16
CA LEU A 79 24.02 9.44 -0.34
C LEU A 79 24.74 9.29 1.01
N GLY A 80 24.46 10.19 1.96
CA GLY A 80 24.98 10.16 3.32
C GLY A 80 24.51 8.92 4.09
N GLN A 81 23.21 8.61 4.02
CA GLN A 81 22.63 7.44 4.69
C GLN A 81 23.22 6.12 4.16
N ALA A 82 23.39 6.00 2.84
CA ALA A 82 24.03 4.85 2.22
C ALA A 82 25.50 4.72 2.65
N TYR A 83 26.25 5.82 2.68
CA TYR A 83 27.64 5.85 3.12
C TYR A 83 27.80 5.47 4.60
N GLU A 84 26.98 6.02 5.49
CA GLU A 84 27.02 5.68 6.93
C GLU A 84 26.69 4.20 7.20
N THR A 85 25.77 3.63 6.42
CA THR A 85 25.37 2.23 6.55
C THR A 85 26.42 1.28 5.99
N LEU A 86 27.04 1.62 4.84
CA LEU A 86 28.00 0.75 4.15
C LEU A 86 29.45 0.92 4.62
N LYS A 87 29.80 2.05 5.24
CA LYS A 87 31.13 2.30 5.82
C LYS A 87 31.34 1.53 7.12
N ASP A 88 30.31 1.41 7.95
CA ASP A 88 30.36 0.68 9.21
C ASP A 88 30.16 -0.81 8.94
N GLU A 89 31.18 -1.61 9.23
CA GLU A 89 31.19 -3.06 8.99
C GLU A 89 30.04 -3.79 9.70
N SER A 90 29.62 -3.31 10.88
CA SER A 90 28.54 -3.92 11.65
C SER A 90 27.17 -3.59 11.03
N LYS A 91 26.97 -2.34 10.59
CA LYS A 91 25.74 -1.91 9.90
C LYS A 91 25.62 -2.50 8.51
N ARG A 92 26.74 -2.66 7.79
CA ARG A 92 26.82 -3.32 6.48
C ARG A 92 26.41 -4.78 6.58
N LYS A 93 26.90 -5.52 7.59
CA LYS A 93 26.51 -6.92 7.83
C LYS A 93 25.03 -7.04 8.18
N ALA A 94 24.50 -6.14 9.02
CA ALA A 94 23.08 -6.12 9.34
C ALA A 94 22.21 -5.82 8.10
N TYR A 95 22.64 -4.87 7.27
CA TYR A 95 21.99 -4.55 6.00
C TYR A 95 21.99 -5.75 5.03
N ASP A 96 23.14 -6.39 4.84
CA ASP A 96 23.29 -7.57 3.97
C ASP A 96 22.46 -8.78 4.47
N HIS A 97 22.23 -8.88 5.78
CA HIS A 97 21.43 -9.95 6.39
C HIS A 97 19.92 -9.75 6.21
N ILE A 98 19.45 -8.50 6.21
CA ILE A 98 18.03 -8.14 6.05
C ILE A 98 17.59 -8.24 4.57
N TYR A 99 18.51 -8.03 3.62
CA TYR A 99 18.21 -8.03 2.18
C TYR A 99 18.98 -9.10 1.37
N PRO A 100 18.82 -10.41 1.65
CA PRO A 100 19.53 -11.48 0.95
C PRO A 100 19.14 -11.63 -0.54
N SER A 101 17.98 -11.09 -0.95
CA SER A 101 17.48 -11.12 -2.34
C SER A 101 18.34 -10.30 -3.32
N ILE A 102 19.13 -9.34 -2.83
CA ILE A 102 20.04 -8.54 -3.67
C ILE A 102 21.28 -9.37 -4.09
N ARG A 103 21.56 -10.51 -3.42
CA ARG A 103 22.66 -11.42 -3.81
C ARG A 103 22.33 -12.32 -5.01
N GLN A 104 21.05 -12.65 -5.22
CA GLN A 104 20.66 -13.64 -6.24
C GLN A 104 20.58 -13.07 -7.66
N SER A 105 20.51 -11.75 -7.84
CA SER A 105 20.32 -11.13 -9.15
C SER A 105 21.59 -11.01 -10.01
N ARG A 106 22.78 -11.36 -9.51
CA ARG A 106 24.04 -11.20 -10.27
C ARG A 106 24.99 -12.41 -10.33
N SER A 107 24.64 -13.55 -9.73
CA SER A 107 25.53 -14.74 -9.75
C SER A 107 24.76 -16.01 -10.15
N SER A 108 24.79 -16.35 -11.44
CA SER A 108 24.49 -17.71 -11.89
C SER A 108 25.54 -18.13 -12.92
N PRO A 109 26.47 -19.06 -12.60
CA PRO A 109 27.35 -19.66 -13.57
C PRO A 109 26.56 -20.52 -14.55
N LYS A 110 26.83 -20.35 -15.85
CA LYS A 110 26.32 -21.19 -16.95
C LYS A 110 26.75 -22.64 -16.72
N THR A 111 25.81 -23.52 -16.38
CA THR A 111 25.97 -24.95 -16.57
C THR A 111 25.56 -25.30 -18.00
N THR A 112 26.53 -25.75 -18.80
CA THR A 112 26.35 -26.29 -20.14
C THR A 112 25.44 -27.53 -20.10
N GLN A 113 24.31 -27.49 -20.82
CA GLN A 113 23.59 -28.69 -21.24
C GLN A 113 23.31 -28.63 -22.75
N THR A 114 23.74 -29.70 -23.42
CA THR A 114 23.56 -30.07 -24.82
C THR A 114 22.06 -30.28 -25.17
N PRO A 115 21.61 -30.07 -26.42
CA PRO A 115 20.21 -29.81 -26.74
C PRO A 115 19.35 -31.07 -26.87
N ARG A 116 18.12 -31.00 -26.35
CA ARG A 116 16.99 -31.90 -26.66
C ARG A 116 15.87 -31.05 -27.32
N PRO A 117 15.12 -31.57 -28.32
CA PRO A 117 14.26 -30.75 -29.18
C PRO A 117 13.04 -30.18 -28.43
N PRO A 118 12.41 -29.10 -28.94
CA PRO A 118 11.57 -28.22 -28.14
C PRO A 118 10.16 -28.81 -27.95
N PRO A 119 9.58 -28.73 -26.75
CA PRO A 119 8.14 -28.68 -26.59
C PRO A 119 7.65 -27.23 -26.71
N ALA A 120 6.37 -27.09 -27.05
CA ALA A 120 5.67 -25.85 -27.35
C ALA A 120 5.95 -24.69 -26.38
N SER A 121 6.00 -23.47 -26.94
CA SER A 121 6.40 -22.21 -26.32
C SER A 121 5.81 -21.97 -24.92
N THR A 122 6.67 -21.99 -23.90
CA THR A 122 6.34 -21.62 -22.51
C THR A 122 5.93 -20.14 -22.43
N PRO A 123 4.97 -19.74 -21.56
CA PRO A 123 4.51 -18.33 -21.43
C PRO A 123 5.65 -17.31 -21.23
N GLN A 124 6.70 -17.69 -20.51
CA GLN A 124 7.90 -16.86 -20.28
C GLN A 124 8.69 -16.56 -21.56
N SER A 125 8.71 -17.46 -22.54
CA SER A 125 9.42 -17.22 -23.81
C SER A 125 8.74 -16.13 -24.66
N ARG A 126 7.41 -16.06 -24.57
CA ARG A 126 6.61 -15.07 -25.29
C ARG A 126 6.70 -13.68 -24.66
N THR A 127 6.68 -13.59 -23.33
CA THR A 127 6.85 -12.30 -22.63
C THR A 127 8.24 -11.71 -22.87
N LEU A 128 9.29 -12.52 -22.88
CA LEU A 128 10.64 -12.10 -23.23
C LEU A 128 10.74 -11.61 -24.68
N SER A 129 10.04 -12.26 -25.61
CA SER A 129 9.97 -11.84 -27.02
C SER A 129 9.25 -10.49 -27.18
N GLU A 130 8.11 -10.30 -26.51
CA GLU A 130 7.34 -9.05 -26.57
C GLU A 130 8.07 -7.87 -25.91
N ALA A 131 8.76 -8.11 -24.78
CA ALA A 131 9.64 -7.11 -24.17
C ALA A 131 10.80 -6.70 -25.10
N ALA A 132 11.41 -7.67 -25.79
CA ALA A 132 12.44 -7.37 -26.79
C ALA A 132 11.90 -6.55 -27.97
N GLN A 133 10.65 -6.79 -28.40
CA GLN A 133 9.99 -5.99 -29.44
C GLN A 133 9.76 -4.55 -29.00
N ILE A 134 9.32 -4.31 -27.75
CA ILE A 134 9.17 -2.95 -27.21
C ILE A 134 10.52 -2.23 -27.18
N ILE A 135 11.58 -2.90 -26.72
CA ILE A 135 12.93 -2.34 -26.67
C ILE A 135 13.42 -2.01 -28.09
N ALA A 136 13.19 -2.88 -29.06
CA ALA A 136 13.56 -2.63 -30.46
C ALA A 136 12.85 -1.40 -31.03
N LEU A 137 11.54 -1.24 -30.76
CA LEU A 137 10.78 -0.05 -31.17
C LEU A 137 11.29 1.22 -30.48
N GLN A 138 11.59 1.16 -29.19
CA GLN A 138 12.18 2.29 -28.45
C GLN A 138 13.56 2.69 -29.00
N LYS A 139 14.41 1.71 -29.32
CA LYS A 139 15.71 1.94 -29.95
C LYS A 139 15.56 2.59 -31.33
N SER A 140 14.61 2.11 -32.15
CA SER A 140 14.31 2.73 -33.43
C SER A 140 13.87 4.20 -33.29
N LYS A 141 13.05 4.51 -32.28
CA LYS A 141 12.68 5.91 -31.96
C LYS A 141 13.89 6.75 -31.57
N GLN A 142 14.79 6.22 -30.74
CA GLN A 142 16.02 6.92 -30.36
C GLN A 142 16.90 7.21 -31.59
N GLU A 143 17.11 6.23 -32.46
CA GLU A 143 17.87 6.41 -33.70
C GLU A 143 17.24 7.45 -34.62
N ARG A 144 15.91 7.44 -34.77
CA ARG A 144 15.19 8.46 -35.55
C ARG A 144 15.31 9.84 -34.92
N SER A 145 15.25 9.95 -33.58
CA SER A 145 15.43 11.22 -32.88
C SER A 145 16.85 11.79 -33.06
N ALA A 146 17.86 10.93 -33.04
CA ALA A 146 19.26 11.33 -33.27
C ALA A 146 19.45 11.81 -34.71
N ARG A 147 18.95 11.06 -35.70
CA ARG A 147 18.99 11.47 -37.12
C ARG A 147 18.23 12.78 -37.36
N TRP A 148 17.07 12.91 -36.73
CA TRP A 148 16.26 14.13 -36.78
C TRP A 148 17.02 15.33 -36.21
N TRP A 149 17.71 15.17 -35.08
CA TRP A 149 18.47 16.25 -34.46
C TRP A 149 19.57 16.77 -35.39
N THR A 150 20.33 15.89 -36.03
CA THR A 150 21.34 16.29 -37.03
C THR A 150 20.71 17.03 -38.21
N LYS A 151 19.61 16.49 -38.76
CA LYS A 151 18.90 17.11 -39.90
C LYS A 151 18.30 18.48 -39.52
N LYS A 152 17.73 18.59 -38.32
CA LYS A 152 17.18 19.83 -37.77
C LYS A 152 18.28 20.88 -37.63
N ASN A 153 19.43 20.54 -37.06
CA ASN A 153 20.53 21.50 -36.92
C ASN A 153 21.04 22.01 -38.27
N ALA A 154 21.04 21.17 -39.31
CA ALA A 154 21.37 21.59 -40.67
C ALA A 154 20.34 22.61 -41.22
N PHE A 155 19.05 22.36 -41.03
CA PHE A 155 18.00 23.33 -41.37
C PHE A 155 18.13 24.62 -40.55
N ASP A 156 18.30 24.52 -39.23
CA ASP A 156 18.43 25.66 -38.33
C ASP A 156 19.64 26.54 -38.74
N SER A 157 20.76 25.93 -39.14
CA SER A 157 21.93 26.65 -39.66
C SER A 157 21.61 27.37 -40.97
N SER A 158 20.94 26.72 -41.92
CA SER A 158 20.54 27.33 -43.22
C SER A 158 19.55 28.50 -43.01
N ILE A 159 18.55 28.29 -42.17
CA ILE A 159 17.55 29.29 -41.78
C ILE A 159 18.22 30.50 -41.15
N PHE A 160 19.15 30.27 -40.22
CA PHE A 160 19.91 31.34 -39.57
C PHE A 160 20.71 32.17 -40.58
N GLU A 161 21.42 31.53 -41.51
CA GLU A 161 22.19 32.22 -42.54
C GLU A 161 21.28 33.04 -43.48
N LEU A 162 20.12 32.50 -43.87
CA LEU A 162 19.12 33.22 -44.66
C LEU A 162 18.54 34.43 -43.90
N GLN A 163 18.23 34.27 -42.62
CA GLN A 163 17.74 35.37 -41.77
C GLN A 163 18.79 36.48 -41.63
N ARG A 164 20.06 36.12 -41.44
CA ARG A 164 21.17 37.08 -41.37
C ARG A 164 21.34 37.85 -42.68
N ASP A 165 21.25 37.17 -43.82
CA ASP A 165 21.30 37.81 -45.14
C ASP A 165 20.11 38.74 -45.38
N ILE A 166 18.90 38.34 -44.97
CA ILE A 166 17.69 39.16 -45.04
C ILE A 166 17.87 40.44 -44.22
N GLN A 167 18.31 40.33 -42.97
CA GLN A 167 18.55 41.49 -42.10
C GLN A 167 19.61 42.44 -42.69
N ARG A 168 20.68 41.88 -43.27
CA ARG A 168 21.71 42.68 -43.95
C ARG A 168 21.12 43.47 -45.12
N LEU A 169 20.37 42.80 -46.00
CA LEU A 169 19.75 43.45 -47.16
C LEU A 169 18.72 44.51 -46.74
N GLU A 170 17.93 44.24 -45.71
CA GLU A 170 16.99 45.21 -45.14
C GLU A 170 17.72 46.46 -44.63
N GLN A 171 18.82 46.29 -43.89
CA GLN A 171 19.64 47.41 -43.43
C GLN A 171 20.27 48.19 -44.59
N GLU A 172 20.76 47.50 -45.63
CA GLU A 172 21.32 48.16 -46.81
C GLU A 172 20.26 48.98 -47.58
N ILE A 173 19.04 48.47 -47.69
CA ILE A 173 17.92 49.22 -48.30
C ILE A 173 17.56 50.43 -47.45
N GLN A 174 17.45 50.28 -46.13
CA GLN A 174 17.19 51.39 -45.20
C GLN A 174 18.29 52.46 -45.27
N ASN A 175 19.56 52.06 -45.39
CA ASN A 175 20.68 52.99 -45.56
C ASN A 175 20.59 53.76 -46.88
N LEU A 176 20.19 53.11 -47.98
CA LEU A 176 19.97 53.80 -49.26
C LEU A 176 18.80 54.80 -49.16
N GLU A 177 17.72 54.43 -48.48
CA GLU A 177 16.56 55.29 -48.24
C GLU A 177 16.91 56.50 -47.38
N SER A 178 17.71 56.32 -46.33
CA SER A 178 18.14 57.42 -45.45
C SER A 178 19.03 58.42 -46.18
N ILE A 179 19.90 57.96 -47.09
CA ILE A 179 20.71 58.84 -47.95
C ILE A 179 19.80 59.65 -48.89
N VAL A 180 18.80 58.99 -49.51
CA VAL A 180 17.83 59.68 -50.38
C VAL A 180 17.03 60.71 -49.60
N ALA A 181 16.59 60.39 -48.38
CA ALA A 181 15.88 61.31 -47.51
C ALA A 181 16.76 62.49 -47.07
N ALA A 182 18.04 62.25 -46.75
CA ALA A 182 18.98 63.30 -46.37
C ALA A 182 19.29 64.25 -47.54
N ASP A 183 19.46 63.71 -48.75
CA ASP A 183 19.64 64.55 -49.94
C ASP A 183 18.38 65.37 -50.24
N ALA A 184 17.18 64.78 -50.11
CA ALA A 184 15.92 65.51 -50.25
C ALA A 184 15.75 66.61 -49.18
N ALA A 185 16.15 66.36 -47.94
CA ALA A 185 16.10 67.34 -46.85
C ALA A 185 17.06 68.51 -47.09
N LYS A 186 18.28 68.24 -47.59
CA LYS A 186 19.24 69.28 -47.98
C LYS A 186 18.69 70.16 -49.12
N ASP A 187 18.08 69.54 -50.11
CA ASP A 187 17.48 70.28 -51.23
C ASP A 187 16.27 71.11 -50.77
N ALA A 188 15.43 70.56 -49.88
CA ALA A 188 14.32 71.29 -49.26
C ALA A 188 14.81 72.47 -48.40
N GLN A 189 15.92 72.31 -47.69
CA GLN A 189 16.54 73.39 -46.91
C GLN A 189 17.09 74.49 -47.82
N LYS A 190 17.77 74.13 -48.90
CA LYS A 190 18.26 75.08 -49.93
C LYS A 190 17.12 75.86 -50.58
N ASN A 191 15.99 75.19 -50.80
CA ASN A 191 14.79 75.77 -51.42
C ASN A 191 13.79 76.32 -50.40
N SER A 192 14.19 76.49 -49.14
CA SER A 192 13.30 76.97 -48.08
C SER A 192 12.99 78.46 -48.21
N TRP A 193 11.82 78.88 -47.74
CA TRP A 193 11.38 80.28 -47.75
C TRP A 193 12.37 81.21 -47.01
N GLY A 194 13.01 80.76 -45.93
CA GLY A 194 14.03 81.55 -45.21
C GLY A 194 15.31 81.79 -46.01
N THR A 195 15.75 80.81 -46.81
CA THR A 195 16.88 80.96 -47.74
C THR A 195 16.53 81.90 -48.90
N TRP A 196 15.30 81.85 -49.39
CA TRP A 196 14.78 82.79 -50.38
C TRP A 196 14.72 84.23 -49.85
N LEU A 197 14.23 84.42 -48.60
CA LEU A 197 14.11 85.72 -47.94
C LEU A 197 15.46 86.40 -47.68
N LEU A 198 16.53 85.62 -47.41
CA LEU A 198 17.90 86.10 -47.18
C LEU A 198 18.77 86.16 -48.46
N SER A 199 18.22 85.81 -49.63
CA SER A 199 18.96 85.74 -50.90
C SER A 199 19.57 87.06 -51.44
N PRO A 200 19.09 88.27 -51.06
CA PRO A 200 19.76 89.52 -51.47
C PRO A 200 21.12 89.74 -50.80
N ILE A 201 21.38 89.11 -49.65
CA ILE A 201 22.60 89.29 -48.84
C ILE A 201 23.62 88.17 -49.12
N TYR A 202 23.14 86.95 -49.42
CA TYR A 202 23.97 85.80 -49.76
C TYR A 202 23.64 85.30 -51.17
N LYS A 203 24.63 85.30 -52.07
CA LYS A 203 24.49 84.84 -53.46
C LYS A 203 23.94 83.41 -53.49
N ARG A 204 22.82 83.16 -54.21
CA ARG A 204 22.30 81.80 -54.43
C ARG A 204 23.40 80.95 -55.08
N VAL A 205 23.71 79.82 -54.48
CA VAL A 205 24.47 78.76 -55.13
C VAL A 205 23.47 77.93 -55.93
N GLU A 206 23.15 78.39 -57.13
CA GLU A 206 22.45 77.55 -58.11
C GLU A 206 23.42 76.48 -58.58
N ASP A 207 23.01 75.22 -58.47
CA ASP A 207 23.80 74.12 -59.03
C ASP A 207 23.92 74.34 -60.54
N THR A 208 25.13 74.18 -61.08
CA THR A 208 25.37 74.18 -62.53
C THR A 208 24.56 73.06 -63.18
N GLU A 209 24.18 73.21 -64.45
CA GLU A 209 23.43 72.17 -65.18
C GLU A 209 24.16 70.81 -65.13
N GLU A 210 25.48 70.81 -65.27
CA GLU A 210 26.33 69.61 -65.12
C GLU A 210 26.21 68.96 -63.73
N GLU A 211 26.10 69.77 -62.66
CA GLU A 211 25.99 69.30 -61.28
C GLU A 211 24.59 68.72 -60.99
N LYS A 212 23.54 69.28 -61.60
CA LYS A 212 22.17 68.71 -61.58
C LYS A 212 22.14 67.36 -62.28
N GLU A 213 22.68 67.26 -63.49
CA GLU A 213 22.79 65.99 -64.23
C GLU A 213 23.58 64.93 -63.44
N ARG A 214 24.68 65.34 -62.78
CA ARG A 214 25.46 64.45 -61.92
C ARG A 214 24.66 63.96 -60.71
N LYS A 215 23.80 64.79 -60.13
CA LYS A 215 22.91 64.38 -59.02
C LYS A 215 21.80 63.47 -59.51
N ASP A 216 21.21 63.76 -60.66
CA ASP A 216 20.14 62.95 -61.24
C ASP A 216 20.62 61.56 -61.65
N ARG A 217 21.81 61.46 -62.25
CA ARG A 217 22.47 60.17 -62.49
C ARG A 217 22.66 59.37 -61.20
N LYS A 218 23.18 59.99 -60.13
CA LYS A 218 23.32 59.33 -58.82
C LYS A 218 21.98 58.88 -58.22
N ARG A 219 20.91 59.67 -58.40
CA ARG A 219 19.55 59.26 -57.96
C ARG A 219 19.06 58.06 -58.75
N GLN A 220 19.29 58.03 -60.06
CA GLN A 220 18.95 56.89 -60.91
C GLN A 220 19.74 55.64 -60.51
N GLU A 221 21.05 55.75 -60.30
CA GLU A 221 21.91 54.65 -59.85
C GLU A 221 21.43 54.06 -58.52
N ARG A 222 21.10 54.89 -57.52
CA ARG A 222 20.59 54.42 -56.22
C ARG A 222 19.21 53.76 -56.32
N ARG A 223 18.33 54.24 -57.21
CA ARG A 223 17.04 53.59 -57.46
C ARG A 223 17.26 52.19 -58.05
N ILE A 224 18.12 52.08 -59.05
CA ILE A 224 18.47 50.79 -59.65
C ILE A 224 19.11 49.87 -58.60
N GLU A 225 20.02 50.39 -57.76
CA GLU A 225 20.64 49.62 -56.68
C GLU A 225 19.61 49.12 -55.67
N LYS A 226 18.70 49.98 -55.22
CA LYS A 226 17.61 49.62 -54.31
C LYS A 226 16.73 48.53 -54.93
N ASP A 227 16.26 48.70 -56.16
CA ASP A 227 15.40 47.72 -56.86
C ASP A 227 16.10 46.36 -57.01
N MET A 228 17.42 46.36 -57.23
CA MET A 228 18.21 45.13 -57.31
C MET A 228 18.35 44.45 -55.95
N LYS A 229 18.51 45.21 -54.86
CA LYS A 229 18.55 44.68 -53.48
C LYS A 229 17.19 44.17 -53.03
N GLU A 230 16.10 44.86 -53.35
CA GLU A 230 14.73 44.41 -53.06
C GLU A 230 14.41 43.08 -53.77
N ARG A 231 14.84 42.92 -55.03
CA ARG A 231 14.72 41.64 -55.74
C ARG A 231 15.50 40.52 -55.04
N ARG A 232 16.75 40.77 -54.63
CA ARG A 232 17.54 39.80 -53.85
C ARG A 232 16.89 39.47 -52.52
N LEU A 233 16.34 40.47 -51.82
CA LEU A 233 15.61 40.30 -50.57
C LEU A 233 14.38 39.40 -50.77
N GLY A 234 13.62 39.63 -51.84
CA GLY A 234 12.47 38.80 -52.23
C GLY A 234 12.86 37.34 -52.44
N LEU A 235 13.97 37.08 -53.16
CA LEU A 235 14.48 35.73 -53.37
C LEU A 235 14.89 35.07 -52.06
N LYS A 236 15.66 35.75 -51.20
CA LYS A 236 16.08 35.22 -49.90
C LYS A 236 14.90 34.93 -48.97
N LYS A 237 13.87 35.79 -48.97
CA LYS A 237 12.63 35.55 -48.23
C LYS A 237 11.85 34.34 -48.77
N ALA A 238 11.87 34.10 -50.08
CA ALA A 238 11.27 32.91 -50.68
C ALA A 238 12.04 31.64 -50.29
N ASP A 239 13.38 31.68 -50.34
CA ASP A 239 14.24 30.57 -49.92
C ASP A 239 14.05 30.23 -48.43
N LEU A 240 13.95 31.26 -47.57
CA LEU A 240 13.67 31.07 -46.14
C LEU A 240 12.36 30.32 -45.92
N LYS A 241 11.27 30.79 -46.56
CA LYS A 241 9.96 30.11 -46.48
C LYS A 241 10.02 28.67 -46.99
N LYS A 242 10.82 28.42 -48.03
CA LYS A 242 11.02 27.07 -48.57
C LYS A 242 11.70 26.18 -47.54
N GLU A 243 12.81 26.62 -46.95
CA GLU A 243 13.53 25.86 -45.91
C GLU A 243 12.65 25.59 -44.69
N GLU A 244 11.92 26.59 -44.20
CA GLU A 244 10.94 26.42 -43.10
C GLU A 244 9.87 25.37 -43.43
N SER A 245 9.36 25.38 -44.68
CA SER A 245 8.38 24.39 -45.13
C SER A 245 8.96 22.98 -45.21
N LEU A 246 10.23 22.83 -45.59
CA LEU A 246 10.94 21.56 -45.64
C LEU A 246 11.21 21.03 -44.23
N LEU A 247 11.64 21.90 -43.31
CA LEU A 247 11.81 21.56 -41.90
C LEU A 247 10.49 21.05 -41.30
N ARG A 248 9.38 21.75 -41.57
CA ARG A 248 8.05 21.34 -41.09
C ARG A 248 7.64 19.97 -41.64
N LYS A 249 7.75 19.74 -42.94
CA LYS A 249 7.45 18.44 -43.56
C LYS A 249 8.32 17.31 -42.99
N ALA A 250 9.62 17.55 -42.84
CA ALA A 250 10.54 16.56 -42.28
C ALA A 250 10.21 16.23 -40.81
N LYS A 251 9.73 17.22 -40.03
CA LYS A 251 9.24 16.99 -38.68
C LYS A 251 7.98 16.12 -38.68
N GLU A 252 7.00 16.45 -39.53
CA GLU A 252 5.75 15.70 -39.67
C GLU A 252 6.01 14.22 -40.03
N GLU A 253 6.99 13.93 -40.90
CA GLU A 253 7.41 12.57 -41.24
C GLU A 253 7.96 11.80 -40.02
N VAL A 254 8.82 12.44 -39.22
CA VAL A 254 9.39 11.85 -38.00
C VAL A 254 8.30 11.58 -36.96
N ASP A 255 7.40 12.55 -36.77
CA ASP A 255 6.28 12.45 -35.83
C ASP A 255 5.28 11.37 -36.27
N ALA A 256 4.95 11.28 -37.56
CA ALA A 256 4.09 10.23 -38.12
C ALA A 256 4.67 8.83 -37.87
N ALA A 257 5.98 8.65 -38.10
CA ALA A 257 6.66 7.40 -37.81
C ALA A 257 6.73 7.10 -36.30
N ASN A 258 6.86 8.12 -35.43
CA ASN A 258 6.81 7.96 -33.97
C ASN A 258 5.42 7.48 -33.52
N LEU A 259 4.36 8.06 -34.08
CA LEU A 259 2.98 7.68 -33.80
C LEU A 259 2.66 6.23 -34.20
N VAL A 260 3.24 5.74 -35.30
CA VAL A 260 3.12 4.33 -35.71
C VAL A 260 3.76 3.42 -34.66
N ASP A 261 4.98 3.72 -34.22
CA ASP A 261 5.65 2.88 -33.22
C ASP A 261 4.98 2.99 -31.84
N ASP A 262 4.44 4.14 -31.46
CA ASP A 262 3.65 4.30 -30.22
C ASP A 262 2.34 3.50 -30.24
N ARG A 263 1.72 3.35 -31.42
CA ARG A 263 0.58 2.44 -31.59
C ARG A 263 1.00 0.98 -31.42
N LYS A 264 2.15 0.57 -31.98
CA LYS A 264 2.68 -0.79 -31.81
C LYS A 264 3.03 -1.09 -30.35
N ILE A 265 3.72 -0.16 -29.68
CA ILE A 265 4.09 -0.32 -28.26
C ILE A 265 2.82 -0.49 -27.41
N ARG A 266 1.80 0.35 -27.61
CA ARG A 266 0.52 0.22 -26.92
C ARG A 266 -0.15 -1.13 -27.17
N ALA A 267 -0.23 -1.57 -28.43
CA ALA A 267 -0.83 -2.86 -28.75
C ALA A 267 -0.14 -4.04 -28.03
N ILE A 268 1.20 -4.00 -27.90
CA ILE A 268 1.95 -5.02 -27.16
C ILE A 268 1.65 -4.92 -25.66
N GLN A 269 1.66 -3.71 -25.10
CA GLN A 269 1.36 -3.46 -23.67
C GLN A 269 -0.06 -3.89 -23.29
N ASP A 270 -1.05 -3.56 -24.12
CA ASP A 270 -2.45 -3.96 -23.92
C ASP A 270 -2.59 -5.49 -23.96
N GLY A 271 -1.84 -6.15 -24.86
CA GLY A 271 -1.77 -7.61 -24.93
C GLY A 271 -1.18 -8.23 -23.66
N ILE A 272 -0.11 -7.66 -23.10
CA ILE A 272 0.49 -8.09 -21.84
C ILE A 272 -0.51 -7.90 -20.70
N TRP A 273 -1.09 -6.70 -20.58
CA TRP A 273 -2.03 -6.36 -19.52
C TRP A 273 -3.28 -7.24 -19.54
N ALA A 274 -3.83 -7.53 -20.71
CA ALA A 274 -4.99 -8.41 -20.85
C ALA A 274 -4.69 -9.83 -20.36
N ARG A 275 -3.48 -10.35 -20.62
CA ARG A 275 -3.06 -11.67 -20.11
C ARG A 275 -2.85 -11.67 -18.61
N GLU A 276 -2.12 -10.70 -18.08
CA GLU A 276 -1.91 -10.56 -16.62
C GLU A 276 -3.23 -10.43 -15.86
N THR A 277 -4.18 -9.67 -16.43
CA THR A 277 -5.52 -9.52 -15.86
C THR A 277 -6.29 -10.84 -15.89
N ARG A 278 -6.18 -11.62 -16.96
CA ARG A 278 -6.80 -12.95 -17.03
C ARG A 278 -6.19 -13.89 -15.98
N GLU A 279 -4.87 -13.97 -15.90
CA GLU A 279 -4.17 -14.81 -14.91
C GLU A 279 -4.52 -14.41 -13.48
N ARG A 280 -4.64 -13.10 -13.19
CA ARG A 280 -5.08 -12.61 -11.88
C ARG A 280 -6.49 -13.07 -11.55
N ARG A 281 -7.44 -12.93 -12.47
CA ARG A 281 -8.82 -13.39 -12.28
C ARG A 281 -8.91 -14.90 -12.07
N GLU A 282 -8.10 -15.67 -12.78
CA GLU A 282 -8.01 -17.12 -12.58
C GLU A 282 -7.45 -17.47 -11.21
N ARG A 283 -6.38 -16.80 -10.76
CA ARG A 283 -5.83 -16.96 -9.40
C ARG A 283 -6.86 -16.62 -8.33
N GLU A 284 -7.58 -15.51 -8.48
CA GLU A 284 -8.65 -15.11 -7.56
C GLU A 284 -9.79 -16.13 -7.53
N LYS A 285 -10.17 -16.72 -8.67
CA LYS A 285 -11.17 -17.79 -8.72
C LYS A 285 -10.68 -19.04 -7.97
N VAL A 286 -9.48 -19.50 -8.25
CA VAL A 286 -8.86 -20.66 -7.59
C VAL A 286 -8.73 -20.41 -6.08
N GLU A 287 -8.35 -19.20 -5.68
CA GLU A 287 -8.27 -18.83 -4.26
C GLU A 287 -9.65 -18.83 -3.59
N ARG A 288 -10.67 -18.26 -4.24
CA ARG A 288 -12.06 -18.32 -3.75
C ARG A 288 -12.57 -19.76 -3.63
N GLU A 289 -12.28 -20.61 -4.61
CA GLU A 289 -12.64 -22.02 -4.58
C GLU A 289 -11.92 -22.76 -3.45
N ASN A 290 -10.62 -22.49 -3.24
CA ASN A 290 -9.86 -23.06 -2.13
C ASN A 290 -10.39 -22.60 -0.77
N ILE A 291 -10.70 -21.31 -0.62
CA ILE A 291 -11.31 -20.77 0.60
C ILE A 291 -12.68 -21.41 0.85
N ALA A 292 -13.53 -21.49 -0.17
CA ALA A 292 -14.85 -22.13 -0.07
C ALA A 292 -14.74 -23.61 0.34
N ARG A 293 -13.75 -24.35 -0.20
CA ARG A 293 -13.46 -25.73 0.20
C ARG A 293 -13.07 -25.83 1.67
N ILE A 294 -12.21 -24.93 2.16
CA ILE A 294 -11.81 -24.90 3.58
C ILE A 294 -13.02 -24.63 4.48
N TYR A 295 -13.85 -23.64 4.13
CA TYR A 295 -15.06 -23.33 4.89
C TYR A 295 -16.02 -24.50 4.93
N LYS A 296 -16.25 -25.16 3.79
CA LYS A 296 -17.11 -26.35 3.70
C LYS A 296 -16.58 -27.49 4.57
N GLN A 297 -15.28 -27.78 4.52
CA GLN A 297 -14.67 -28.77 5.41
C GLN A 297 -14.85 -28.44 6.89
N GLN A 298 -14.70 -27.17 7.29
CA GLN A 298 -14.95 -26.77 8.68
C GLN A 298 -16.42 -26.90 9.09
N GLN A 299 -17.37 -26.63 8.18
CA GLN A 299 -18.79 -26.85 8.44
C GLN A 299 -19.09 -28.34 8.63
N GLU A 300 -18.62 -29.19 7.72
CA GLU A 300 -18.78 -30.65 7.81
C GLU A 300 -18.19 -31.21 9.11
N GLN A 301 -17.01 -30.71 9.53
CA GLN A 301 -16.41 -31.10 10.82
C GLN A 301 -17.24 -30.63 12.02
N ARG A 302 -17.76 -29.40 12.00
CA ARG A 302 -18.63 -28.88 13.07
C ARG A 302 -19.93 -29.68 13.18
N GLU A 303 -20.57 -29.98 12.06
CA GLU A 303 -21.78 -30.82 12.04
C GLU A 303 -21.49 -32.22 12.56
N LYS A 304 -20.35 -32.81 12.18
CA LYS A 304 -19.93 -34.12 12.70
C LYS A 304 -19.75 -34.08 14.22
N GLN A 305 -19.04 -33.08 14.74
CA GLN A 305 -18.86 -32.88 16.18
C GLN A 305 -20.19 -32.69 16.91
N GLN A 306 -21.13 -31.93 16.34
CA GLN A 306 -22.47 -31.75 16.91
C GLN A 306 -23.25 -33.07 16.94
N ARG A 307 -23.20 -33.88 15.88
CA ARG A 307 -23.84 -35.20 15.83
C ARG A 307 -23.25 -36.15 16.88
N GLU A 308 -21.92 -36.21 16.97
CA GLU A 308 -21.22 -37.03 17.97
C GLU A 308 -21.56 -36.57 19.40
N ALA A 309 -21.58 -35.26 19.66
CA ALA A 309 -21.97 -34.71 20.96
C ALA A 309 -23.43 -35.00 21.31
N ALA A 310 -24.36 -34.89 20.35
CA ALA A 310 -25.76 -35.21 20.55
C ALA A 310 -25.98 -36.70 20.82
N GLU A 311 -25.26 -37.58 20.12
CA GLU A 311 -25.29 -39.02 20.38
C GLU A 311 -24.71 -39.36 21.76
N ALA A 312 -23.61 -38.70 22.15
CA ALA A 312 -23.03 -38.86 23.48
C ALA A 312 -24.00 -38.41 24.58
N LEU A 313 -24.68 -37.27 24.39
CA LEU A 313 -25.70 -36.76 25.31
C LEU A 313 -26.87 -37.74 25.42
N ARG A 314 -27.36 -38.28 24.29
CA ARG A 314 -28.41 -39.31 24.28
C ARG A 314 -27.98 -40.57 25.04
N LYS A 315 -26.75 -41.04 24.84
CA LYS A 315 -26.20 -42.19 25.60
C LYS A 315 -26.13 -41.89 27.09
N GLN A 316 -25.78 -40.66 27.47
CA GLN A 316 -25.75 -40.23 28.87
C GLN A 316 -27.15 -40.19 29.48
N GLN A 317 -28.13 -39.62 28.78
CA GLN A 317 -29.53 -39.59 29.21
C GLN A 317 -30.10 -40.99 29.39
N VAL A 318 -29.84 -41.93 28.46
CA VAL A 318 -30.28 -43.33 28.59
C VAL A 318 -29.64 -44.00 29.81
N LYS A 319 -28.34 -43.78 30.04
CA LYS A 319 -27.65 -44.30 31.24
C LYS A 319 -28.25 -43.74 32.53
N GLU A 320 -28.57 -42.45 32.54
CA GLU A 320 -29.17 -41.78 33.70
C GLU A 320 -30.59 -42.26 33.96
N GLN A 321 -31.42 -42.38 32.92
CA GLN A 321 -32.76 -42.97 33.02
C GLN A 321 -32.71 -44.41 33.52
N ALA A 322 -31.79 -45.24 33.01
CA ALA A 322 -31.61 -46.61 33.49
C ALA A 322 -31.12 -46.66 34.95
N ALA A 323 -30.26 -45.73 35.37
CA ALA A 323 -29.82 -45.61 36.76
C ALA A 323 -30.98 -45.18 37.67
N GLU A 324 -31.83 -44.27 37.22
CA GLU A 324 -33.01 -43.81 37.96
C GLU A 324 -34.08 -44.89 38.07
N GLN A 325 -34.36 -45.63 36.99
CA GLN A 325 -35.23 -46.82 37.06
C GLN A 325 -34.74 -47.83 38.09
N LYS A 326 -33.42 -48.11 38.13
CA LYS A 326 -32.83 -48.98 39.16
C LYS A 326 -32.97 -48.42 40.58
N ARG A 327 -32.92 -47.10 40.76
CA ARG A 327 -33.16 -46.45 42.06
C ARG A 327 -34.62 -46.59 42.49
N GLN A 328 -35.56 -46.37 41.56
CA GLN A 328 -37.00 -46.54 41.80
C GLN A 328 -37.34 -47.99 42.14
N GLU A 329 -36.80 -48.98 41.42
CA GLU A 329 -36.99 -50.40 41.71
C GLU A 329 -36.45 -50.76 43.11
N LYS A 330 -35.28 -50.23 43.49
CA LYS A 330 -34.74 -50.41 44.85
C LYS A 330 -35.61 -49.76 45.93
N GLN A 331 -36.19 -48.59 45.65
CA GLN A 331 -37.14 -47.93 46.57
C GLN A 331 -38.45 -48.72 46.69
N ALA A 332 -39.00 -49.23 45.58
CA ALA A 332 -40.18 -50.10 45.58
C ALA A 332 -39.94 -51.39 46.39
N ARG A 333 -38.76 -52.00 46.27
CA ARG A 333 -38.35 -53.14 47.12
C ARG A 333 -38.29 -52.80 48.62
N LYS A 334 -37.91 -51.59 49.01
CA LYS A 334 -37.89 -51.14 50.42
C LYS A 334 -39.28 -50.85 50.99
N GLY A 335 -40.28 -50.57 50.17
CA GLY A 335 -41.66 -50.30 50.60
C GLY A 335 -42.45 -51.53 51.08
N SER A 336 -41.93 -52.76 50.89
CA SER A 336 -42.68 -54.01 51.09
C SER A 336 -42.41 -54.74 52.42
N THR A 337 -41.71 -54.13 53.39
CA THR A 337 -41.46 -54.77 54.70
C THR A 337 -42.17 -54.04 55.84
N ARG A 338 -43.44 -54.40 56.13
CA ARG A 338 -44.10 -54.09 57.41
C ARG A 338 -43.78 -55.18 58.43
N LYS A 339 -43.15 -54.82 59.56
CA LYS A 339 -42.94 -55.71 60.73
C LYS A 339 -44.06 -55.49 61.78
N PRO A 340 -44.49 -56.54 62.53
CA PRO A 340 -45.51 -56.40 63.59
C PRO A 340 -44.91 -55.91 64.91
N SER A 341 -45.62 -55.04 65.63
CA SER A 341 -45.22 -54.45 66.91
C SER A 341 -45.69 -55.30 68.10
N THR A 342 -44.77 -55.68 69.00
CA THR A 342 -45.06 -56.32 70.29
C THR A 342 -45.39 -55.27 71.36
N SER A 343 -46.51 -55.46 72.09
CA SER A 343 -47.03 -54.51 73.08
C SER A 343 -46.33 -54.60 74.45
N THR A 344 -45.62 -53.55 74.84
CA THR A 344 -45.09 -53.38 76.21
C THR A 344 -46.16 -52.71 77.09
N CYS A 345 -46.60 -53.33 78.18
CA CYS A 345 -47.54 -52.73 79.14
C CYS A 345 -46.77 -51.87 80.15
N SER A 346 -47.18 -50.62 80.37
CA SER A 346 -46.45 -49.67 81.22
C SER A 346 -46.65 -49.83 82.73
N HIS A 347 -47.48 -50.77 83.19
CA HIS A 347 -47.67 -51.13 84.62
C HIS A 347 -47.96 -49.96 85.60
N ASP A 348 -48.37 -48.80 85.09
CA ASP A 348 -48.70 -47.61 85.85
C ASP A 348 -50.12 -47.66 86.45
N GLY A 349 -50.39 -46.84 87.48
CA GLY A 349 -51.74 -46.67 88.07
C GLY A 349 -52.11 -47.68 89.16
N TRP A 350 -53.22 -47.45 89.89
CA TRP A 350 -53.64 -48.22 91.07
C TRP A 350 -53.93 -49.69 90.78
N TRP A 351 -53.43 -50.61 91.62
CA TRP A 351 -53.64 -52.06 91.45
C TRP A 351 -54.62 -52.55 92.53
N PRO A 352 -55.77 -53.17 92.18
CA PRO A 352 -56.70 -53.72 93.16
C PRO A 352 -56.07 -54.83 94.01
N LYS A 353 -56.48 -54.90 95.28
CA LYS A 353 -56.10 -55.96 96.22
C LYS A 353 -56.92 -57.21 95.96
N VAL A 354 -56.23 -58.33 95.77
CA VAL A 354 -56.82 -59.66 95.67
C VAL A 354 -56.46 -60.42 96.94
N GLN A 355 -57.47 -60.74 97.76
CA GLN A 355 -57.29 -61.41 99.05
C GLN A 355 -57.13 -62.93 98.87
N GLY A 356 -56.25 -63.53 99.68
CA GLY A 356 -55.93 -64.97 99.68
C GLY A 356 -54.45 -65.21 100.00
N ARG A 357 -54.14 -66.18 100.89
CA ARG A 357 -52.75 -66.55 101.24
C ARG A 357 -52.05 -67.13 100.01
N THR A 358 -51.29 -66.30 99.30
CA THR A 358 -50.59 -66.67 98.07
C THR A 358 -49.18 -66.08 98.08
N ALA A 359 -48.22 -66.84 97.58
CA ALA A 359 -46.84 -66.39 97.46
C ALA A 359 -46.71 -65.36 96.34
N CYS A 360 -45.99 -64.26 96.60
CA CYS A 360 -45.72 -63.27 95.57
C CYS A 360 -44.79 -63.88 94.50
N PRO A 361 -45.12 -63.84 93.20
CA PRO A 361 -44.29 -64.49 92.16
C PRO A 361 -42.86 -63.91 92.06
N GLU A 362 -42.64 -62.67 92.53
CA GLU A 362 -41.32 -62.04 92.49
C GLU A 362 -40.41 -62.37 93.69
N CYS A 363 -40.97 -62.43 94.91
CA CYS A 363 -40.18 -62.66 96.12
C CYS A 363 -40.50 -63.98 96.83
N SER A 364 -41.47 -64.74 96.31
CA SER A 364 -41.97 -66.03 96.80
C SER A 364 -42.46 -66.05 98.26
N GLU A 365 -42.55 -64.90 98.90
CA GLU A 365 -43.00 -64.76 100.30
C GLU A 365 -44.53 -64.82 100.37
N SER A 366 -45.08 -65.49 101.39
CA SER A 366 -46.53 -65.72 101.50
C SER A 366 -47.24 -64.49 102.09
N TRP A 367 -48.09 -63.84 101.30
CA TRP A 367 -48.87 -62.68 101.74
C TRP A 367 -50.35 -63.04 101.85
N THR A 368 -51.07 -62.40 102.77
CA THR A 368 -52.53 -62.56 102.90
C THR A 368 -53.31 -61.91 101.76
N TYR A 369 -52.66 -61.02 100.99
CA TYR A 369 -53.20 -60.45 99.76
C TYR A 369 -52.08 -60.00 98.81
N LEU A 370 -52.36 -60.01 97.50
CA LEU A 370 -51.48 -59.47 96.44
C LEU A 370 -52.21 -58.38 95.64
N LEU A 371 -51.45 -57.51 94.98
CA LEU A 371 -51.96 -56.44 94.11
C LEU A 371 -51.88 -56.89 92.66
N GLN A 372 -52.90 -56.63 91.83
CA GLN A 372 -52.94 -57.04 90.42
C GLN A 372 -53.00 -55.86 89.44
N CYS A 373 -52.19 -55.89 88.37
CA CYS A 373 -52.23 -54.91 87.30
C CYS A 373 -53.48 -55.09 86.43
N PRO A 374 -54.30 -54.07 86.19
CA PRO A 374 -55.46 -54.22 85.30
C PRO A 374 -55.06 -54.42 83.83
N GLY A 375 -53.93 -53.88 83.38
CA GLY A 375 -53.53 -53.91 81.97
C GLY A 375 -52.98 -55.26 81.48
N CYS A 376 -52.22 -55.95 82.32
CA CYS A 376 -51.54 -57.21 81.96
C CYS A 376 -51.78 -58.35 82.96
N LYS A 377 -52.64 -58.12 83.97
CA LYS A 377 -53.03 -59.09 85.01
C LYS A 377 -51.89 -59.60 85.90
N MET A 378 -50.69 -59.01 85.83
CA MET A 378 -49.56 -59.36 86.68
C MET A 378 -49.88 -59.11 88.17
N LYS A 379 -49.50 -60.03 89.07
CA LYS A 379 -49.73 -59.91 90.51
C LYS A 379 -48.40 -59.73 91.26
N ALA A 380 -48.35 -58.83 92.23
CA ALA A 380 -47.17 -58.61 93.06
C ALA A 380 -47.56 -58.19 94.48
N CYS A 381 -46.72 -58.45 95.47
CA CYS A 381 -46.92 -57.93 96.82
C CYS A 381 -46.68 -56.41 96.82
N PRO A 382 -47.17 -55.67 97.84
CA PRO A 382 -47.01 -54.21 97.89
C PRO A 382 -45.55 -53.75 97.76
N ARG A 383 -44.59 -54.54 98.26
CA ARG A 383 -43.15 -54.21 98.18
C ARG A 383 -42.60 -54.39 96.76
N CYS A 384 -42.91 -55.51 96.12
CA CYS A 384 -42.45 -55.80 94.75
C CYS A 384 -43.13 -54.90 93.71
N GLN A 385 -44.39 -54.53 93.91
CA GLN A 385 -45.10 -53.60 93.02
C GLN A 385 -44.38 -52.25 92.89
N GLY A 386 -43.84 -51.72 93.99
CA GLY A 386 -43.05 -50.49 93.98
C GLY A 386 -41.77 -50.59 93.12
N MET A 387 -41.13 -51.75 93.12
CA MET A 387 -39.90 -52.00 92.33
C MET A 387 -40.21 -52.16 90.84
N ILE A 388 -41.33 -52.80 90.49
CA ILE A 388 -41.79 -52.97 89.11
C ILE A 388 -42.06 -51.61 88.45
N ARG A 389 -42.70 -50.68 89.16
CA ARG A 389 -42.97 -49.33 88.61
C ARG A 389 -41.71 -48.48 88.38
N ARG A 390 -40.63 -48.70 89.14
CA ARG A 390 -39.39 -47.90 89.01
C ARG A 390 -38.51 -48.31 87.82
N ARG A 391 -38.77 -49.47 87.18
CA ARG A 391 -37.93 -50.01 86.10
C ARG A 391 -38.29 -49.52 84.68
N ILE A 392 -39.25 -48.60 84.51
CA ILE A 392 -39.65 -48.07 83.18
C ILE A 392 -39.31 -46.56 83.09
N PRO A 393 -38.39 -46.13 82.20
CA PRO A 393 -38.00 -44.72 82.08
C PRO A 393 -39.03 -43.88 81.29
N ARG A 394 -39.40 -42.69 81.82
CA ARG A 394 -40.18 -41.66 81.12
C ARG A 394 -39.29 -40.92 80.11
N ASN A 395 -39.41 -41.19 78.82
CA ASN A 395 -38.61 -40.54 77.78
C ASN A 395 -39.18 -39.17 77.37
N ALA A 396 -38.32 -38.15 77.41
CA ALA A 396 -38.52 -36.80 76.87
C ALA A 396 -37.37 -36.48 75.89
N ALA A 397 -37.69 -35.95 74.70
CA ALA A 397 -36.99 -34.84 74.03
C ALA A 397 -37.36 -34.71 72.54
N ARG A 398 -37.77 -33.50 72.15
CA ARG A 398 -37.91 -32.97 70.78
C ARG A 398 -36.57 -32.39 70.33
N THR A 399 -36.21 -32.53 69.05
CA THR A 399 -35.25 -31.62 68.38
C THR A 399 -35.70 -31.27 66.95
N ARG A 400 -35.34 -30.04 66.59
CA ARG A 400 -35.85 -29.14 65.53
C ARG A 400 -35.10 -29.34 64.21
N VAL A 401 -35.79 -29.28 63.08
CA VAL A 401 -35.20 -29.20 61.73
C VAL A 401 -35.16 -27.74 61.27
N LYS A 402 -34.04 -27.31 60.68
CA LYS A 402 -33.88 -26.03 59.94
C LYS A 402 -33.57 -26.33 58.47
N THR A 403 -34.29 -25.68 57.57
CA THR A 403 -34.06 -25.61 56.11
C THR A 403 -33.09 -24.47 55.77
N PRO A 404 -32.27 -24.58 54.71
CA PRO A 404 -31.63 -23.43 54.08
C PRO A 404 -32.34 -22.97 52.81
N THR A 405 -32.27 -21.65 52.64
CA THR A 405 -32.87 -20.73 51.68
C THR A 405 -32.15 -20.70 50.32
N SER A 406 -32.92 -20.37 49.29
CA SER A 406 -32.53 -20.00 47.93
C SER A 406 -31.90 -18.61 47.87
N ASP A 407 -30.93 -18.40 46.97
CA ASP A 407 -30.55 -17.06 46.49
C ASP A 407 -30.35 -17.08 44.96
N PRO A 408 -30.77 -16.01 44.22
CA PRO A 408 -30.73 -15.92 42.76
C PRO A 408 -29.66 -14.93 42.28
N PHE A 409 -28.98 -15.19 41.15
CA PHE A 409 -28.43 -14.09 40.34
C PHE A 409 -28.37 -14.46 38.86
N TYR A 410 -29.12 -13.67 38.08
CA TYR A 410 -29.23 -13.63 36.64
C TYR A 410 -28.36 -12.45 36.16
N ASN A 411 -27.55 -12.61 35.12
CA ASN A 411 -26.96 -11.49 34.39
C ASN A 411 -26.83 -11.85 32.91
N ASP A 412 -27.71 -11.25 32.11
CA ASP A 412 -27.59 -11.06 30.67
C ASP A 412 -26.60 -9.92 30.40
N TYR A 413 -25.76 -10.09 29.38
CA TYR A 413 -25.08 -8.99 28.68
C TYR A 413 -25.26 -9.20 27.18
N TYR A 414 -25.89 -8.22 26.54
CA TYR A 414 -25.81 -7.92 25.12
C TYR A 414 -24.85 -6.74 24.92
#